data_AF-A0A451B5Q2-F1
#
_entry.id   AF-A0A451B5Q2-F1
#
_cell.length_a   1.000
_cell.length_b   1.000
_cell.length_c   1.000
_cell.angle_alpha   90.00
_cell.angle_beta   90.00
_cell.angle_gamma   90.00
#
_symmetry.space_group_name_H-M   'P 1'
#
loop_
_entity.id
_entity.type
_entity.pdbx_description
1 polymer ?
#
loop_
_entity_poly.entity_id
_entity_poly.type
_entity_poly.pdbx_seq_one_letter_code
_entity_poly.pdbx_strand_id
1 'polypeptide(L)'
;MEIAALPARKPTGAIDKIHLLRLQLEEQVRCAIEDQGKIVVLHQVERSKTGIEILFPSFLERLKEKYQDNLIIVIDAAQMRGNESFSRYRKNKVPGRIGARAKTHPAPVLAQSANMFLEYLNAGFCILGTGSKFFSGAPFSGFLLFPTAKRELLSCGDIAAGLGDYFARDEVDERLITLKEALPTRRNYGLLLRWETALANIEQYASIPFEKRAYIIFRWGKKVRKLVTETAHVNLLDKSAEIKNDYFQHGECNTIISFTLHPAIQNTSVKALGTGALKVVHQWMTKDISANLPNNATFEERLAVSHKCLIGQPVEISEAPEIGVLRIALSAPMVCQMAKENRIAEMKRRIARELEDDRRILDKLSLIGKYYYFLTKNL
;
A
#
# COMPACT_ATOMS: atom_id res chain seq x y z
N MET A 1 21.08 -13.39 -12.05
CA MET A 1 20.35 -12.94 -10.85
C MET A 1 19.37 -14.02 -10.45
N GLU A 2 19.49 -14.58 -9.25
CA GLU A 2 18.55 -15.56 -8.71
C GLU A 2 17.50 -14.82 -7.89
N ILE A 3 16.21 -15.12 -8.08
CA ILE A 3 15.12 -14.47 -7.35
C ILE A 3 14.40 -15.53 -6.51
N ALA A 4 14.38 -15.33 -5.20
CA ALA A 4 13.56 -16.08 -4.27
C ALA A 4 12.45 -15.18 -3.71
N ALA A 5 11.21 -15.67 -3.66
CA ALA A 5 10.07 -14.96 -3.11
C ALA A 5 9.56 -15.66 -1.85
N LEU A 6 9.33 -14.88 -0.78
CA LEU A 6 8.71 -15.34 0.46
C LEU A 6 7.35 -14.64 0.63
N PRO A 7 6.27 -15.21 0.06
CA PRO A 7 4.98 -14.54 0.00
C PRO A 7 4.32 -14.47 1.38
N ALA A 8 3.61 -13.36 1.64
CA ALA A 8 2.83 -13.15 2.86
C ALA A 8 1.61 -14.07 2.99
N ARG A 9 1.21 -14.68 1.87
CA ARG A 9 0.04 -15.56 1.75
C ARG A 9 0.48 -16.87 1.12
N LYS A 10 -0.15 -17.95 1.56
CA LYS A 10 -0.03 -19.27 0.96
C LYS A 10 -0.70 -19.29 -0.41
N PRO A 11 -0.43 -20.31 -1.27
CA PRO A 11 -1.14 -20.51 -2.53
C PRO A 11 -2.66 -20.61 -2.39
N THR A 12 -3.18 -20.89 -1.19
CA THR A 12 -4.61 -20.92 -0.85
C THR A 12 -5.22 -19.53 -0.57
N GLY A 13 -4.41 -18.46 -0.55
CA GLY A 13 -4.81 -17.10 -0.19
C GLY A 13 -4.85 -16.81 1.32
N ALA A 14 -4.67 -17.81 2.17
CA ALA A 14 -4.57 -17.62 3.62
C ALA A 14 -3.27 -16.89 3.99
N ILE A 15 -3.32 -16.04 5.01
CA ILE A 15 -2.11 -15.39 5.56
C ILE A 15 -1.15 -16.48 6.05
N ASP A 16 0.13 -16.37 5.65
CA ASP A 16 1.13 -17.34 6.05
C ASP A 16 1.61 -17.11 7.50
N LYS A 17 2.21 -18.13 8.10
CA LYS A 17 2.81 -18.06 9.42
C LYS A 17 4.07 -17.20 9.34
N ILE A 18 3.92 -15.90 9.53
CA ILE A 18 5.00 -14.91 9.33
C ILE A 18 6.26 -15.21 10.16
N HIS A 19 6.15 -15.94 11.29
CA HIS A 19 7.31 -16.39 12.06
C HIS A 19 8.14 -17.46 11.35
N LEU A 20 7.53 -18.38 10.59
CA LEU A 20 8.26 -19.40 9.82
C LEU A 20 8.99 -18.76 8.64
N LEU A 21 8.41 -17.72 8.03
CA LEU A 21 9.06 -16.94 6.98
C LEU A 21 10.38 -16.31 7.47
N ARG A 22 10.51 -15.96 8.75
CA ARG A 22 11.77 -15.44 9.33
C ARG A 22 12.88 -16.47 9.29
N LEU A 23 12.59 -17.70 9.73
CA LEU A 23 13.58 -18.78 9.78
C LEU A 23 14.03 -19.16 8.36
N GLN A 24 13.08 -19.23 7.43
CA GLN A 24 13.38 -19.50 6.03
C GLN A 24 14.23 -18.37 5.41
N LEU A 25 13.89 -17.12 5.68
CA LEU A 25 14.66 -15.97 5.20
C LEU A 25 16.09 -15.97 5.74
N GLU A 26 16.26 -16.20 7.05
CA GLU A 26 17.58 -16.26 7.68
C GLU A 26 18.46 -17.35 7.07
N GLU A 27 17.92 -18.55 6.87
CA GLU A 27 18.66 -19.65 6.27
C GLU A 27 19.00 -19.39 4.79
N GLN A 28 18.07 -18.82 4.00
CA GLN A 28 18.35 -18.46 2.61
C GLN A 28 19.44 -17.40 2.49
N VAL A 29 19.41 -16.37 3.34
CA VAL A 29 20.45 -15.33 3.40
C VAL A 29 21.79 -15.95 3.82
N ARG A 30 21.78 -16.82 4.83
CA ARG A 30 22.97 -17.53 5.31
C ARG A 30 23.61 -18.36 4.20
N CYS A 31 22.85 -19.24 3.55
CA CYS A 31 23.32 -20.06 2.44
C CYS A 31 23.89 -19.23 1.29
N ALA A 32 23.19 -18.16 0.89
CA ALA A 32 23.63 -17.32 -0.21
C ALA A 32 24.95 -16.58 0.09
N ILE A 33 25.11 -16.07 1.31
CA ILE A 33 26.29 -15.27 1.67
C ILE A 33 27.45 -16.17 2.12
N GLU A 34 27.21 -17.05 3.10
CA GLU A 34 28.26 -17.86 3.73
C GLU A 34 28.71 -19.04 2.85
N ASP A 35 27.76 -19.74 2.24
CA ASP A 35 28.07 -20.97 1.50
C ASP A 35 28.39 -20.68 0.01
N GLN A 36 27.81 -19.62 -0.56
CA GLN A 36 27.92 -19.30 -2.00
C GLN A 36 28.67 -18.01 -2.30
N GLY A 37 29.02 -17.19 -1.28
CA GLY A 37 29.77 -15.95 -1.47
C GLY A 37 29.02 -14.87 -2.27
N LYS A 38 27.67 -14.90 -2.29
CA LYS A 38 26.85 -13.94 -3.04
C LYS A 38 26.57 -12.68 -2.21
N ILE A 39 26.35 -11.57 -2.90
CA ILE A 39 25.69 -10.38 -2.32
C ILE A 39 24.18 -10.58 -2.44
N VAL A 40 23.46 -10.37 -1.34
CA VAL A 40 22.00 -10.52 -1.26
C VAL A 40 21.33 -9.15 -1.24
N VAL A 41 20.35 -8.95 -2.12
CA VAL A 41 19.43 -7.82 -2.05
C VAL A 41 18.11 -8.32 -1.47
N LEU A 42 17.84 -7.97 -0.21
CA LEU A 42 16.60 -8.28 0.47
C LEU A 42 15.58 -7.14 0.27
N HIS A 43 14.60 -7.37 -0.60
CA HIS A 43 13.49 -6.45 -0.83
C HIS A 43 12.30 -6.75 0.08
N GLN A 44 12.08 -5.91 1.10
CA GLN A 44 11.03 -6.08 2.10
C GLN A 44 9.92 -5.06 1.91
N VAL A 45 8.69 -5.51 1.64
CA VAL A 45 7.52 -4.63 1.63
C VAL A 45 7.13 -4.27 3.05
N GLU A 46 7.08 -2.97 3.35
CA GLU A 46 6.70 -2.43 4.67
C GLU A 46 5.27 -2.85 5.04
N ARG A 47 4.32 -2.62 4.12
CA ARG A 47 2.90 -2.98 4.26
C ARG A 47 2.34 -3.45 2.93
N SER A 48 1.70 -4.63 2.93
CA SER A 48 1.09 -5.19 1.72
C SER A 48 -0.13 -4.38 1.27
N LYS A 49 -0.54 -4.57 0.00
CA LYS A 49 -1.76 -3.98 -0.57
C LYS A 49 -3.04 -4.47 0.14
N THR A 50 -2.98 -5.61 0.83
CA THR A 50 -4.08 -6.14 1.65
C THR A 50 -3.94 -5.76 3.13
N GLY A 51 -2.96 -4.93 3.48
CA GLY A 51 -2.73 -4.47 4.84
C GLY A 51 -2.05 -5.48 5.76
N ILE A 52 -1.37 -6.49 5.20
CA ILE A 52 -0.51 -7.39 5.98
C ILE A 52 0.81 -6.66 6.22
N GLU A 53 1.21 -6.56 7.48
CA GLU A 53 2.51 -6.02 7.88
C GLU A 53 3.50 -7.17 8.03
N ILE A 54 4.67 -7.02 7.40
CA ILE A 54 5.77 -7.98 7.49
C ILE A 54 6.98 -7.16 7.88
N LEU A 55 7.02 -6.69 9.12
CA LEU A 55 8.17 -5.94 9.61
C LEU A 55 8.72 -6.58 10.85
N PHE A 56 10.01 -6.90 10.77
CA PHE A 56 10.78 -7.40 11.88
C PHE A 56 12.03 -6.53 12.07
N PRO A 57 11.88 -5.26 12.49
CA PRO A 57 13.00 -4.34 12.61
C PRO A 57 14.25 -4.92 13.24
N SER A 58 14.10 -5.45 14.47
CA SER A 58 15.24 -6.01 15.20
C SER A 58 15.86 -7.23 14.52
N PHE A 59 15.11 -7.98 13.73
CA PHE A 59 15.63 -9.11 12.97
C PHE A 59 16.43 -8.64 11.76
N LEU A 60 15.90 -7.66 11.02
CA LEU A 60 16.60 -7.05 9.88
C LEU A 60 17.87 -6.32 10.33
N GLU A 61 17.82 -5.63 11.46
CA GLU A 61 18.99 -4.99 12.09
C GLU A 61 20.07 -6.02 12.40
N ARG A 62 19.73 -7.13 13.07
CA ARG A 62 20.69 -8.21 13.37
C ARG A 62 21.28 -8.83 12.11
N LEU A 63 20.47 -9.09 11.08
CA LEU A 63 20.97 -9.61 9.81
C LEU A 63 21.92 -8.61 9.14
N LYS A 64 21.56 -7.32 9.14
CA LYS A 64 22.40 -6.27 8.58
C LYS A 64 23.72 -6.10 9.34
N GLU A 65 23.68 -6.19 10.67
CA GLU A 65 24.87 -6.19 11.52
C GLU A 65 25.77 -7.40 11.25
N LYS A 66 25.19 -8.59 11.06
CA LYS A 66 25.94 -9.83 10.78
C LYS A 66 26.63 -9.79 9.42
N TYR A 67 25.90 -9.41 8.37
CA TYR A 67 26.36 -9.57 6.97
C TYR A 67 26.86 -8.28 6.32
N GLN A 68 26.69 -7.13 6.96
CA GLN A 68 27.21 -5.83 6.53
C GLN A 68 26.94 -5.54 5.05
N ASP A 69 27.96 -5.45 4.21
CA ASP A 69 27.83 -5.04 2.81
C ASP A 69 27.39 -6.18 1.87
N ASN A 70 27.51 -7.42 2.32
CA ASN A 70 27.00 -8.60 1.61
C ASN A 70 25.46 -8.73 1.69
N LEU A 71 24.80 -7.91 2.51
CA LEU A 71 23.34 -7.85 2.61
C LEU A 71 22.83 -6.42 2.42
N ILE A 72 22.23 -6.15 1.27
CA ILE A 72 21.55 -4.88 0.97
C ILE A 72 20.06 -5.06 1.29
N ILE A 73 19.57 -4.36 2.30
CA ILE A 73 18.14 -4.37 2.66
C ILE A 73 17.47 -3.17 2.02
N VAL A 74 16.43 -3.39 1.23
CA VAL A 74 15.59 -2.36 0.60
C VAL A 74 14.19 -2.47 1.18
N ILE A 75 13.77 -1.45 1.93
CA ILE A 75 12.41 -1.35 2.45
C ILE A 75 11.52 -0.69 1.38
N ASP A 76 10.59 -1.44 0.81
CA ASP A 76 9.52 -0.92 -0.03
C ASP A 76 8.45 -0.29 0.86
N ALA A 77 8.62 1.01 1.07
CA ALA A 77 7.70 1.90 1.76
C ALA A 77 6.84 2.67 0.75
N ALA A 78 6.46 2.06 -0.39
CA ALA A 78 5.67 2.75 -1.42
C ALA A 78 4.32 3.29 -0.95
N GLN A 79 3.80 2.81 0.18
CA GLN A 79 2.61 3.37 0.81
C GLN A 79 2.91 4.65 1.61
N MET A 80 4.15 4.82 2.08
CA MET A 80 4.68 5.99 2.79
C MET A 80 3.79 6.42 3.99
N ARG A 81 3.30 5.44 4.77
CA ARG A 81 2.29 5.66 5.83
C ARG A 81 2.88 5.75 7.25
N GLY A 82 4.19 5.91 7.36
CA GLY A 82 4.96 5.79 8.61
C GLY A 82 4.46 6.69 9.75
N ASN A 83 4.46 6.12 10.96
CA ASN A 83 4.09 6.77 12.23
C ASN A 83 5.07 6.38 13.36
N GLU A 84 5.01 7.06 14.52
CA GLU A 84 5.90 7.02 15.71
C GLU A 84 6.33 5.64 16.30
N SER A 85 5.85 4.52 15.79
CA SER A 85 5.81 3.25 16.52
C SER A 85 7.18 2.56 16.70
N PHE A 86 8.16 2.84 15.85
CA PHE A 86 9.52 2.32 16.01
C PHE A 86 10.28 3.01 17.16
N SER A 87 10.05 4.32 17.35
CA SER A 87 10.63 5.08 18.46
C SER A 87 10.18 4.57 19.85
N ARG A 88 8.96 4.02 19.95
CA ARG A 88 8.46 3.36 21.17
C ARG A 88 9.08 1.98 21.39
N TYR A 89 9.40 1.24 20.33
CA TYR A 89 10.13 -0.03 20.44
C TYR A 89 11.53 0.18 21.03
N ARG A 90 12.27 1.21 20.57
CA ARG A 90 13.61 1.53 21.08
C ARG A 90 13.60 2.06 22.52
N LYS A 91 12.59 2.85 22.91
CA LYS A 91 12.40 3.31 24.30
C LYS A 91 12.19 2.15 25.29
N ASN A 92 11.58 1.06 24.86
CA ASN A 92 11.31 -0.10 25.72
C ASN A 92 12.49 -1.08 25.86
N LYS A 93 13.63 -0.85 25.18
CA LYS A 93 14.79 -1.75 25.19
C LYS A 93 16.09 -1.17 25.75
N VAL A 94 16.11 0.08 26.18
CA VAL A 94 17.26 0.65 26.92
C VAL A 94 16.90 0.70 28.41
N PRO A 95 17.34 -0.26 29.24
CA PRO A 95 17.18 -0.15 30.68
C PRO A 95 18.15 0.92 31.17
N GLY A 96 17.63 2.07 31.63
CA GLY A 96 18.48 3.06 32.32
C GLY A 96 18.14 4.54 32.14
N ARG A 97 17.21 4.95 31.27
CA ARG A 97 16.74 6.35 31.23
C ARG A 97 15.39 6.51 31.91
N ILE A 98 15.42 6.57 33.25
CA ILE A 98 14.41 7.31 34.00
C ILE A 98 14.72 8.79 33.74
N GLY A 99 14.03 9.40 32.79
CA GLY A 99 14.24 10.80 32.41
C GLY A 99 12.91 11.50 32.21
N ALA A 100 12.63 12.43 33.13
CA ALA A 100 11.55 13.41 33.21
C ALA A 100 10.58 13.53 32.02
N ARG A 101 9.27 13.60 32.34
CA ARG A 101 8.23 14.21 31.48
C ARG A 101 8.60 15.69 31.22
N ALA A 102 9.50 15.94 30.28
CA ALA A 102 9.67 17.25 29.70
C ALA A 102 8.45 17.49 28.78
N LYS A 103 7.61 18.47 29.14
CA LYS A 103 6.65 19.07 28.23
C LYS A 103 7.43 19.74 27.09
N THR A 104 7.80 18.95 26.10
CA THR A 104 8.42 19.46 24.88
C THR A 104 7.29 19.78 23.90
N HIS A 105 7.33 21.00 23.35
CA HIS A 105 6.42 21.44 22.30
C HIS A 105 6.44 20.43 21.14
N PRO A 106 5.29 20.12 20.52
CA PRO A 106 5.26 19.17 19.42
C PRO A 106 6.06 19.75 18.25
N ALA A 107 7.15 19.07 17.88
CA ALA A 107 7.86 19.36 16.65
C ALA A 107 6.90 19.23 15.45
N PRO A 108 7.06 20.04 14.38
CA PRO A 108 6.19 20.01 13.21
C PRO A 108 6.08 18.60 12.61
N VAL A 109 4.88 18.22 12.19
CA VAL A 109 4.46 16.89 11.73
C VAL A 109 5.27 16.35 10.53
N LEU A 110 5.97 17.20 9.77
CA LEU A 110 6.99 16.80 8.79
C LEU A 110 8.08 15.89 9.40
N ALA A 111 8.38 16.04 10.69
CA ALA A 111 9.36 15.22 11.40
C ALA A 111 8.90 13.76 11.63
N GLN A 112 7.60 13.45 11.62
CA GLN A 112 7.10 12.16 12.12
C GLN A 112 7.20 11.00 11.13
N SER A 113 6.87 11.21 9.85
CA SER A 113 7.16 10.21 8.80
C SER A 113 8.64 10.23 8.39
N ALA A 114 9.30 11.38 8.54
CA ALA A 114 10.76 11.48 8.42
C ALA A 114 11.46 10.62 9.48
N ASN A 115 10.92 10.49 10.70
CA ASN A 115 11.54 9.66 11.75
C ASN A 115 11.66 8.18 11.36
N MET A 116 10.64 7.59 10.73
CA MET A 116 10.71 6.18 10.28
C MET A 116 11.76 6.00 9.19
N PHE A 117 11.80 6.92 8.21
CA PHE A 117 12.81 6.85 7.16
C PHE A 117 14.21 7.04 7.72
N LEU A 118 14.39 7.99 8.64
CA LEU A 118 15.65 8.19 9.34
C LEU A 118 16.06 6.96 10.14
N GLU A 119 15.13 6.27 10.80
CA GLU A 119 15.43 5.03 11.54
C GLU A 119 15.91 3.91 10.62
N TYR A 120 15.23 3.67 9.49
CA TYR A 120 15.69 2.68 8.51
C TYR A 120 17.03 3.05 7.88
N LEU A 121 17.23 4.32 7.52
CA LEU A 121 18.50 4.80 6.99
C LEU A 121 19.63 4.67 8.02
N ASN A 122 19.36 4.98 9.30
CA ASN A 122 20.31 4.80 10.40
C ASN A 122 20.60 3.33 10.71
N ALA A 123 19.65 2.43 10.47
CA ALA A 123 19.85 0.98 10.52
C ALA A 123 20.62 0.43 9.31
N GLY A 124 21.00 1.29 8.35
CA GLY A 124 21.74 0.90 7.16
C GLY A 124 20.87 0.29 6.05
N PHE A 125 19.57 0.54 6.07
CA PHE A 125 18.64 0.07 5.03
C PHE A 125 18.44 1.14 3.96
N CYS A 126 18.19 0.71 2.73
CA CYS A 126 17.69 1.56 1.66
C CYS A 126 16.16 1.66 1.74
N ILE A 127 15.57 2.74 1.22
CA ILE A 127 14.12 2.97 1.26
C ILE A 127 13.62 3.31 -0.13
N LEU A 128 12.67 2.52 -0.63
CA LEU A 128 11.93 2.82 -1.85
C LEU A 128 10.60 3.49 -1.49
N GLY A 129 10.24 4.57 -2.18
CA GLY A 129 8.97 5.26 -1.98
C GLY A 129 8.38 5.83 -3.27
N THR A 130 7.14 6.30 -3.20
CA THR A 130 6.48 6.95 -4.34
C THR A 130 5.33 7.88 -3.95
N GLY A 131 5.16 8.95 -4.73
CA GLY A 131 4.02 9.86 -4.63
C GLY A 131 2.72 9.32 -5.25
N SER A 132 2.78 8.34 -6.15
CA SER A 132 1.64 7.99 -7.02
C SER A 132 0.66 6.96 -6.44
N LYS A 133 0.77 6.66 -5.14
CA LYS A 133 -0.11 5.72 -4.44
C LYS A 133 -1.06 6.47 -3.52
N PHE A 134 -0.85 6.41 -2.20
CA PHE A 134 -1.72 7.07 -1.23
C PHE A 134 -1.82 8.58 -1.46
N PHE A 135 -0.72 9.22 -1.85
CA PHE A 135 -0.68 10.66 -2.11
C PHE A 135 -1.26 11.09 -3.45
N SER A 136 -1.66 10.16 -4.33
CA SER A 136 -2.31 10.48 -5.61
C SER A 136 -1.52 11.46 -6.50
N GLY A 137 -0.19 11.47 -6.40
CA GLY A 137 0.66 12.15 -7.37
C GLY A 137 0.67 11.42 -8.71
N ALA A 138 1.26 12.04 -9.73
CA ALA A 138 1.37 11.43 -11.04
C ALA A 138 2.20 10.12 -11.00
N PRO A 139 1.82 9.08 -11.78
CA PRO A 139 2.59 7.83 -11.90
C PRO A 139 4.05 8.10 -12.25
N PHE A 140 4.98 7.25 -11.81
CA PHE A 140 6.44 7.43 -12.01
C PHE A 140 7.06 8.61 -11.25
N SER A 141 6.49 8.97 -10.09
CA SER A 141 7.10 9.83 -9.06
C SER A 141 7.69 8.96 -7.94
N GLY A 142 8.76 8.22 -8.25
CA GLY A 142 9.43 7.29 -7.33
C GLY A 142 10.77 7.81 -6.85
N PHE A 143 11.24 7.28 -5.72
CA PHE A 143 12.59 7.54 -5.20
C PHE A 143 13.17 6.32 -4.50
N LEU A 144 14.50 6.29 -4.41
CA LEU A 144 15.27 5.37 -3.59
C LEU A 144 16.22 6.19 -2.71
N LEU A 145 16.14 6.03 -1.39
CA LEU A 145 17.08 6.63 -0.44
C LEU A 145 18.11 5.60 -0.02
N PHE A 146 19.36 6.04 0.06
CA PHE A 146 20.50 5.24 0.48
C PHE A 146 21.01 5.70 1.85
N PRO A 147 21.44 4.78 2.73
CA PRO A 147 21.99 5.13 4.04
C PRO A 147 23.29 5.94 3.89
N THR A 148 23.49 6.98 4.70
CA THR A 148 24.63 7.92 4.58
C THR A 148 25.99 7.27 4.85
N ALA A 149 26.04 6.28 5.76
CA ALA A 149 27.29 5.72 6.28
C ALA A 149 28.04 4.75 5.34
N LYS A 150 27.50 4.43 4.15
CA LYS A 150 28.06 3.39 3.28
C LYS A 150 28.36 3.93 1.89
N ARG A 151 29.64 4.23 1.62
CA ARG A 151 30.14 4.73 0.32
C ARG A 151 30.44 3.62 -0.68
N GLU A 152 30.72 2.41 -0.21
CA GLU A 152 31.19 1.28 -1.03
C GLU A 152 30.06 0.46 -1.66
N LEU A 153 28.81 0.76 -1.32
CA LEU A 153 27.67 -0.13 -1.55
C LEU A 153 27.36 -0.37 -3.05
N LEU A 154 27.98 0.36 -3.98
CA LEU A 154 27.51 0.46 -5.36
C LEU A 154 28.62 0.75 -6.40
N SER A 155 29.80 0.13 -6.28
CA SER A 155 30.70 0.02 -7.44
C SER A 155 30.11 -1.02 -8.42
N CYS A 156 29.44 -0.53 -9.45
CA CYS A 156 28.84 -1.38 -10.47
C CYS A 156 29.77 -1.39 -11.70
N GLY A 157 30.27 -2.56 -12.10
CA GLY A 157 31.07 -2.71 -13.32
C GLY A 157 30.23 -2.63 -14.60
N ASP A 158 29.01 -3.18 -14.56
CA ASP A 158 28.11 -3.29 -15.72
C ASP A 158 26.77 -2.61 -15.46
N ILE A 159 26.44 -1.61 -16.27
CA ILE A 159 25.20 -0.85 -16.15
C ILE A 159 24.21 -1.37 -17.19
N ALA A 160 22.99 -1.67 -16.74
CA ALA A 160 21.95 -2.18 -17.63
C ALA A 160 21.66 -1.18 -18.78
N ALA A 161 21.69 -1.69 -20.01
CA ALA A 161 21.37 -0.90 -21.20
C ALA A 161 19.96 -0.30 -21.09
N GLY A 162 19.78 0.94 -21.58
CA GLY A 162 18.49 1.63 -21.58
C GLY A 162 18.14 2.40 -20.29
N LEU A 163 18.95 2.32 -19.22
CA LEU A 163 18.71 3.15 -18.02
C LEU A 163 18.73 4.65 -18.35
N GLY A 164 19.53 5.07 -19.33
CA GLY A 164 19.58 6.45 -19.83
C GLY A 164 18.27 6.93 -20.47
N ASP A 165 17.37 6.04 -20.89
CA ASP A 165 16.06 6.40 -21.43
C ASP A 165 15.12 6.92 -20.33
N TYR A 166 15.33 6.49 -19.08
CA TYR A 166 14.50 6.82 -17.94
C TYR A 166 15.15 7.83 -16.99
N PHE A 167 16.46 7.71 -16.79
CA PHE A 167 17.20 8.49 -15.81
C PHE A 167 18.16 9.49 -16.45
N ALA A 168 18.42 10.58 -15.74
CA ALA A 168 19.49 11.53 -16.05
C ALA A 168 20.58 11.48 -14.98
N ARG A 169 21.78 11.96 -15.35
CA ARG A 169 22.96 12.03 -14.47
C ARG A 169 22.66 12.67 -13.10
N ASP A 170 21.81 13.68 -13.05
CA ASP A 170 21.53 14.44 -11.83
C ASP A 170 20.43 13.82 -10.95
N GLU A 171 19.87 12.67 -11.35
CA GLU A 171 18.78 11.97 -10.65
C GLU A 171 19.26 10.80 -9.79
N VAL A 172 20.56 10.54 -9.81
CA VAL A 172 21.20 9.48 -9.03
C VAL A 172 22.07 10.07 -7.94
N ASP A 173 22.23 9.31 -6.85
CA ASP A 173 23.08 9.68 -5.72
C ASP A 173 24.52 9.97 -6.19
N GLU A 174 25.16 11.00 -5.64
CA GLU A 174 26.52 11.41 -6.05
C GLU A 174 27.58 10.32 -5.83
N ARG A 175 27.33 9.38 -4.90
CA ARG A 175 28.21 8.25 -4.61
C ARG A 175 28.18 7.19 -5.71
N LEU A 176 27.16 7.20 -6.58
CA LEU A 176 26.99 6.28 -7.70
C LEU A 176 27.80 6.70 -8.92
N ILE A 177 29.12 6.85 -8.77
CA ILE A 177 30.01 7.46 -9.78
C ILE A 177 29.86 6.77 -11.14
N THR A 178 30.01 5.45 -11.21
CA THR A 178 29.92 4.72 -12.50
C THR A 178 28.56 4.89 -13.17
N LEU A 179 27.47 4.81 -12.41
CA LEU A 179 26.11 5.01 -12.94
C LEU A 179 25.92 6.44 -13.43
N LYS A 180 26.38 7.41 -12.63
CA LYS A 180 26.32 8.84 -12.95
C LYS A 180 27.11 9.16 -14.22
N GLU A 181 28.22 8.48 -14.45
CA GLU A 181 29.04 8.63 -15.65
C GLU A 181 28.38 8.03 -16.89
N ALA A 182 27.66 6.92 -16.76
CA ALA A 182 26.97 6.27 -17.88
C ALA A 182 25.62 6.92 -18.26
N LEU A 183 25.04 7.75 -17.39
CA LEU A 183 23.73 8.38 -17.63
C LEU A 183 23.87 9.69 -18.43
N PRO A 184 22.87 10.02 -19.28
CA PRO A 184 22.91 11.22 -20.10
C PRO A 184 22.78 12.49 -19.26
N THR A 185 23.43 13.56 -19.73
CA THR A 185 23.25 14.91 -19.18
C THR A 185 22.03 15.55 -19.84
N ARG A 186 20.89 15.54 -19.15
CA ARG A 186 19.64 16.17 -19.59
C ARG A 186 18.77 16.54 -18.40
N ARG A 187 17.85 17.47 -18.60
CA ARG A 187 16.82 17.80 -17.61
C ARG A 187 15.57 16.97 -17.85
N ASN A 188 15.15 16.18 -16.87
CA ASN A 188 13.92 15.40 -16.93
C ASN A 188 12.75 16.19 -16.36
N TYR A 189 12.29 17.18 -17.14
CA TYR A 189 11.14 18.00 -16.76
C TYR A 189 9.89 17.16 -16.46
N GLY A 190 9.73 16.02 -17.14
CA GLY A 190 8.64 15.09 -16.86
C GLY A 190 8.69 14.53 -15.44
N LEU A 191 9.86 14.08 -14.97
CA LEU A 191 10.03 13.60 -13.60
C LEU A 191 9.80 14.71 -12.57
N LEU A 192 10.34 15.91 -12.81
CA LEU A 192 10.14 17.07 -11.93
C LEU A 192 8.66 17.41 -11.79
N LEU A 193 7.93 17.57 -12.91
CA LEU A 193 6.50 17.87 -12.88
C LEU A 193 5.68 16.76 -12.20
N ARG A 194 6.03 15.49 -12.40
CA ARG A 194 5.39 14.38 -11.68
C ARG A 194 5.59 14.50 -10.18
N TRP A 195 6.81 14.87 -9.75
CA TRP A 195 7.13 15.11 -8.35
C TRP A 195 6.39 16.31 -7.76
N GLU A 196 6.27 17.42 -8.48
CA GLU A 196 5.50 18.58 -8.03
C GLU A 196 4.05 18.20 -7.66
N THR A 197 3.39 17.36 -8.47
CA THR A 197 2.03 16.88 -8.15
C THR A 197 1.98 16.03 -6.89
N ALA A 198 3.02 15.23 -6.64
CA ALA A 198 3.11 14.39 -5.45
C ALA A 198 3.40 15.24 -4.20
N LEU A 199 4.38 16.15 -4.29
CA LEU A 199 4.80 17.02 -3.18
C LEU A 199 3.65 17.89 -2.70
N ALA A 200 2.88 18.49 -3.59
CA ALA A 200 1.71 19.30 -3.22
C ALA A 200 0.72 18.52 -2.32
N ASN A 201 0.45 17.26 -2.64
CA ASN A 201 -0.44 16.41 -1.85
C ASN A 201 0.23 15.91 -0.56
N ILE A 202 1.53 15.58 -0.60
CA ILE A 202 2.31 15.14 0.57
C ILE A 202 2.37 16.27 1.61
N GLU A 203 2.72 17.49 1.20
CA GLU A 203 2.86 18.66 2.07
C GLU A 203 1.52 19.05 2.69
N GLN A 204 0.47 19.10 1.88
CA GLN A 204 -0.89 19.35 2.39
C GLN A 204 -1.30 18.30 3.42
N TYR A 205 -1.08 17.02 3.14
CA TYR A 205 -1.38 15.95 4.09
C TYR A 205 -0.51 16.02 5.35
N ALA A 206 0.76 16.38 5.22
CA ALA A 206 1.70 16.52 6.33
C ALA A 206 1.36 17.71 7.23
N SER A 207 0.74 18.76 6.70
CA SER A 207 0.29 19.93 7.48
C SER A 207 -0.86 19.63 8.46
N ILE A 208 -1.57 18.52 8.26
CA ILE A 208 -2.74 18.17 9.07
C ILE A 208 -2.27 17.43 10.34
N PRO A 209 -2.72 17.84 11.54
CA PRO A 209 -2.39 17.15 12.79
C PRO A 209 -2.70 15.65 12.73
N PHE A 210 -1.79 14.83 13.29
CA PHE A 210 -1.89 13.37 13.25
C PHE A 210 -3.24 12.87 13.78
N GLU A 211 -3.69 13.38 14.92
CA GLU A 211 -4.94 12.97 15.58
C GLU A 211 -6.15 13.21 14.66
N LYS A 212 -6.11 14.30 13.89
CA LYS A 212 -7.16 14.64 12.93
C LYS A 212 -7.17 13.67 11.76
N ARG A 213 -5.99 13.34 11.20
CA ARG A 213 -5.84 12.34 10.13
C ARG A 213 -6.29 10.95 10.60
N ALA A 214 -5.81 10.52 11.76
CA ALA A 214 -6.16 9.24 12.38
C ALA A 214 -7.66 9.12 12.63
N TYR A 215 -8.30 10.17 13.15
CA TYR A 215 -9.76 10.20 13.33
C TYR A 215 -10.52 10.00 12.02
N ILE A 216 -10.14 10.73 10.96
CA ILE A 216 -10.81 10.63 9.65
C ILE A 216 -10.66 9.22 9.09
N ILE A 217 -9.43 8.69 9.06
CA ILE A 217 -9.10 7.37 8.52
C ILE A 217 -9.83 6.26 9.29
N PHE A 218 -9.82 6.31 10.62
CA PHE A 218 -10.53 5.36 11.47
C PHE A 218 -12.04 5.37 11.17
N ARG A 219 -12.64 6.57 11.14
CA ARG A 219 -14.09 6.73 10.95
C ARG A 219 -14.54 6.30 9.56
N TRP A 220 -13.77 6.62 8.53
CA TRP A 220 -14.01 6.15 7.17
C TRP A 220 -13.87 4.63 7.10
N GLY A 221 -12.73 4.09 7.55
CA GLY A 221 -12.42 2.66 7.48
C GLY A 221 -13.46 1.79 8.19
N LYS A 222 -13.89 2.18 9.39
CA LYS A 222 -14.96 1.50 10.12
C LYS A 222 -16.29 1.49 9.34
N LYS A 223 -16.66 2.62 8.73
CA LYS A 223 -17.92 2.74 8.00
C LYS A 223 -17.90 2.02 6.65
N VAL A 224 -16.82 2.10 5.88
CA VAL A 224 -16.70 1.35 4.61
C VAL A 224 -16.71 -0.15 4.87
N ARG A 225 -15.99 -0.66 5.88
CA ARG A 225 -16.08 -2.09 6.24
C ARG A 225 -17.52 -2.51 6.57
N LYS A 226 -18.24 -1.67 7.32
CA LYS A 226 -19.65 -1.92 7.62
C LYS A 226 -20.49 -1.98 6.33
N LEU A 227 -20.35 -0.99 5.43
CA LEU A 227 -21.04 -0.99 4.14
C LEU A 227 -20.75 -2.25 3.33
N VAL A 228 -19.47 -2.63 3.21
CA VAL A 228 -19.07 -3.84 2.47
C VAL A 228 -19.71 -5.09 3.06
N THR A 229 -19.72 -5.24 4.39
CA THR A 229 -20.35 -6.38 5.07
C THR A 229 -21.87 -6.43 4.88
N GLU A 230 -22.53 -5.27 4.79
CA GLU A 230 -23.98 -5.16 4.58
C GLU A 230 -24.39 -5.27 3.10
N THR A 231 -23.43 -5.22 2.17
CA THR A 231 -23.69 -5.26 0.73
C THR A 231 -23.83 -6.70 0.25
N ALA A 232 -24.95 -7.03 -0.40
CA ALA A 232 -25.15 -8.34 -1.01
C ALA A 232 -24.10 -8.64 -2.09
N HIS A 233 -23.77 -9.92 -2.26
CA HIS A 233 -22.78 -10.41 -3.23
C HIS A 233 -21.33 -9.95 -2.99
N VAL A 234 -21.05 -9.12 -1.99
CA VAL A 234 -19.70 -8.66 -1.68
C VAL A 234 -19.26 -9.21 -0.32
N ASN A 235 -18.03 -9.70 -0.23
CA ASN A 235 -17.48 -10.25 1.01
C ASN A 235 -16.11 -9.66 1.30
N LEU A 236 -15.92 -9.08 2.49
CA LEU A 236 -14.58 -8.69 2.97
C LEU A 236 -13.61 -9.88 2.91
N LEU A 237 -12.40 -9.65 2.40
CA LEU A 237 -11.38 -10.69 2.23
C LEU A 237 -10.94 -11.27 3.59
N ASP A 238 -10.54 -10.42 4.52
CA ASP A 238 -10.03 -10.81 5.84
C ASP A 238 -10.98 -10.33 6.95
N LYS A 239 -12.11 -11.05 7.15
CA LYS A 239 -13.13 -10.72 8.16
C LYS A 239 -12.57 -10.64 9.59
N SER A 240 -11.50 -11.39 9.87
CA SER A 240 -10.85 -11.51 11.18
C SER A 240 -9.57 -10.67 11.32
N ALA A 241 -9.24 -9.83 10.35
CA ALA A 241 -8.19 -8.80 10.53
C ALA A 241 -8.69 -7.63 11.40
N GLU A 242 -9.60 -7.90 12.35
CA GLU A 242 -9.64 -7.16 13.60
C GLU A 242 -8.31 -7.44 14.30
N ILE A 243 -7.34 -6.59 13.99
CA ILE A 243 -6.04 -6.70 14.60
C ILE A 243 -6.20 -6.38 16.09
N LYS A 244 -6.13 -7.43 16.91
CA LYS A 244 -5.84 -7.33 18.34
C LYS A 244 -4.57 -6.49 18.49
N ASN A 245 -4.70 -5.26 19.02
CA ASN A 245 -3.61 -4.41 19.50
C ASN A 245 -2.35 -4.36 18.60
N ASP A 246 -2.45 -3.91 17.34
CA ASP A 246 -1.24 -3.44 16.63
C ASP A 246 -1.10 -1.93 16.75
N TYR A 247 -0.03 -1.55 17.44
CA TYR A 247 0.42 -0.18 17.68
C TYR A 247 0.89 0.58 16.43
N PHE A 248 0.66 0.04 15.23
CA PHE A 248 1.32 0.48 13.99
C PHE A 248 0.32 0.95 12.90
N GLN A 249 -0.98 0.83 13.13
CA GLN A 249 -1.98 1.29 12.17
C GLN A 249 -2.18 2.81 12.25
N HIS A 250 -2.29 3.46 11.09
CA HIS A 250 -2.78 4.83 10.99
C HIS A 250 -4.23 4.87 11.51
N GLY A 251 -4.42 5.17 12.79
CA GLY A 251 -5.72 5.14 13.45
C GLY A 251 -6.41 3.77 13.42
N GLU A 252 -5.71 2.66 13.66
CA GLU A 252 -6.32 1.32 13.78
C GLU A 252 -7.11 0.84 12.54
N CYS A 253 -6.90 1.45 11.36
CA CYS A 253 -7.62 1.10 10.13
C CYS A 253 -6.76 1.18 8.87
N ASN A 254 -6.78 0.10 8.05
CA ASN A 254 -6.25 0.13 6.68
C ASN A 254 -7.02 1.11 5.79
N THR A 255 -6.32 1.95 5.02
CA THR A 255 -6.91 2.84 3.99
C THR A 255 -7.22 2.14 2.67
N ILE A 256 -6.99 0.82 2.57
CA ILE A 256 -7.39 -0.02 1.44
C ILE A 256 -8.28 -1.13 2.00
N ILE A 257 -9.51 -1.21 1.52
CA ILE A 257 -10.48 -2.23 1.89
C ILE A 257 -10.63 -3.18 0.71
N SER A 258 -10.18 -4.43 0.89
CA SER A 258 -10.23 -5.47 -0.13
C SER A 258 -11.41 -6.41 0.10
N PHE A 259 -12.12 -6.74 -0.97
CA PHE A 259 -13.28 -7.61 -0.93
C PHE A 259 -13.41 -8.44 -2.20
N THR A 260 -14.13 -9.54 -2.08
CA THR A 260 -14.44 -10.52 -3.13
C THR A 260 -15.88 -10.29 -3.62
N LEU A 261 -16.14 -10.58 -4.90
CA LEU A 261 -17.49 -10.56 -5.48
C LEU A 261 -17.98 -11.99 -5.70
N HIS A 262 -19.21 -12.26 -5.30
CA HIS A 262 -19.87 -13.57 -5.28
C HIS A 262 -21.19 -13.49 -6.05
N PRO A 263 -21.21 -13.86 -7.34
CA PRO A 263 -22.41 -13.84 -8.15
C PRO A 263 -23.57 -14.58 -7.50
N ALA A 264 -24.80 -14.15 -7.75
CA ALA A 264 -25.99 -14.94 -7.42
C ALA A 264 -25.93 -16.26 -8.22
N ILE A 265 -26.00 -17.39 -7.54
CA ILE A 265 -25.86 -18.72 -8.15
C ILE A 265 -27.23 -19.38 -8.32
N GLN A 266 -27.42 -20.10 -9.44
CA GLN A 266 -28.55 -21.01 -9.66
C GLN A 266 -28.38 -22.40 -9.02
N ASN A 267 -27.16 -22.91 -8.78
CA ASN A 267 -26.90 -24.16 -8.02
C ASN A 267 -25.56 -24.21 -7.22
N THR A 268 -25.71 -24.47 -5.91
CA THR A 268 -24.85 -25.20 -4.94
C THR A 268 -23.45 -24.77 -4.47
N SER A 269 -22.75 -23.75 -4.99
CA SER A 269 -21.55 -23.24 -4.25
C SER A 269 -21.20 -21.78 -4.50
N VAL A 270 -21.46 -20.89 -3.52
CA VAL A 270 -21.10 -19.45 -3.53
C VAL A 270 -19.58 -19.27 -3.64
N LYS A 271 -19.07 -19.20 -4.87
CA LYS A 271 -17.63 -19.03 -5.14
C LYS A 271 -17.34 -17.57 -5.51
N ALA A 272 -16.27 -17.04 -4.93
CA ALA A 272 -15.73 -15.74 -5.33
C ALA A 272 -15.28 -15.76 -6.80
N LEU A 273 -15.42 -14.63 -7.49
CA LEU A 273 -14.85 -14.46 -8.81
C LEU A 273 -13.32 -14.45 -8.78
N GLY A 274 -12.74 -15.07 -9.79
CA GLY A 274 -11.31 -15.01 -10.10
C GLY A 274 -10.88 -13.67 -10.70
N THR A 275 -9.58 -13.48 -10.84
CA THR A 275 -8.98 -12.22 -11.34
C THR A 275 -9.42 -11.91 -12.77
N GLY A 276 -9.54 -12.94 -13.62
CA GLY A 276 -9.98 -12.78 -15.02
C GLY A 276 -11.40 -12.20 -15.11
N ALA A 277 -12.35 -12.81 -14.40
CA ALA A 277 -13.73 -12.33 -14.33
C ALA A 277 -13.84 -10.92 -13.72
N LEU A 278 -13.05 -10.63 -12.67
CA LEU A 278 -13.03 -9.30 -12.06
C LEU A 278 -12.47 -8.22 -12.98
N LYS A 279 -11.61 -8.53 -13.96
CA LYS A 279 -11.17 -7.55 -14.97
C LYS A 279 -12.34 -7.10 -15.86
N VAL A 280 -13.26 -8.01 -16.18
CA VAL A 280 -14.49 -7.68 -16.93
C VAL A 280 -15.42 -6.82 -16.07
N VAL A 281 -15.66 -7.23 -14.81
CA VAL A 281 -16.45 -6.44 -13.86
C VAL A 281 -15.86 -5.04 -13.66
N HIS A 282 -14.52 -4.92 -13.55
CA HIS A 282 -13.82 -3.65 -13.43
C HIS A 282 -14.10 -2.72 -14.62
N GLN A 283 -14.14 -3.26 -15.84
CA GLN A 283 -14.54 -2.49 -17.02
C GLN A 283 -16.00 -2.04 -16.94
N TRP A 284 -16.92 -2.92 -16.53
CA TRP A 284 -18.35 -2.57 -16.38
C TRP A 284 -18.59 -1.48 -15.34
N MET A 285 -17.79 -1.44 -14.27
CA MET A 285 -17.85 -0.36 -13.28
C MET A 285 -17.65 1.03 -13.90
N THR A 286 -16.85 1.13 -14.97
CA THR A 286 -16.55 2.39 -15.67
C THR A 286 -17.57 2.80 -16.75
N LYS A 287 -18.58 1.96 -17.02
CA LYS A 287 -19.57 2.14 -18.09
C LYS A 287 -20.98 2.29 -17.54
N ASP A 288 -21.85 2.95 -18.29
CA ASP A 288 -23.29 2.79 -18.09
C ASP A 288 -23.70 1.43 -18.67
N ILE A 289 -24.27 0.56 -17.83
CA ILE A 289 -24.74 -0.79 -18.22
C ILE A 289 -26.25 -0.96 -17.99
N SER A 290 -26.99 0.15 -17.85
CA SER A 290 -28.42 0.16 -17.53
C SER A 290 -29.29 -0.52 -18.60
N ALA A 291 -28.88 -0.41 -19.87
CA ALA A 291 -29.53 -1.06 -21.00
C ALA A 291 -29.29 -2.58 -21.04
N ASN A 292 -28.25 -3.08 -20.36
CA ASN A 292 -27.88 -4.49 -20.35
C ASN A 292 -28.50 -5.26 -19.16
N LEU A 293 -29.32 -4.61 -18.34
CA LEU A 293 -30.09 -5.29 -17.30
C LEU A 293 -31.36 -5.96 -17.88
N PRO A 294 -31.80 -7.10 -17.32
CA PRO A 294 -33.04 -7.78 -17.72
C PRO A 294 -34.26 -6.86 -17.71
N ASN A 295 -35.29 -7.17 -18.50
CA ASN A 295 -36.50 -6.34 -18.62
C ASN A 295 -37.23 -6.13 -17.28
N ASN A 296 -37.15 -7.08 -16.36
CA ASN A 296 -37.77 -7.00 -15.04
C ASN A 296 -36.93 -6.22 -14.00
N ALA A 297 -35.76 -5.67 -14.36
CA ALA A 297 -34.98 -4.81 -13.48
C ALA A 297 -35.72 -3.49 -13.24
N THR A 298 -35.73 -3.04 -11.99
CA THR A 298 -36.47 -1.83 -11.58
C THR A 298 -35.79 -0.57 -12.14
N PHE A 299 -36.53 0.54 -12.11
CA PHE A 299 -35.96 1.85 -12.46
C PHE A 299 -34.76 2.22 -11.56
N GLU A 300 -34.85 1.94 -10.25
CA GLU A 300 -33.77 2.20 -9.29
C GLU A 300 -32.53 1.37 -9.59
N GLU A 301 -32.68 0.10 -9.97
CA GLU A 301 -31.55 -0.76 -10.35
C GLU A 301 -30.86 -0.25 -11.62
N ARG A 302 -31.64 0.15 -12.63
CA ARG A 302 -31.11 0.75 -13.86
C ARG A 302 -30.37 2.05 -13.58
N LEU A 303 -30.94 2.91 -12.73
CA LEU A 303 -30.30 4.15 -12.32
C LEU A 303 -28.99 3.85 -11.58
N ALA A 304 -28.96 2.93 -10.63
CA ALA A 304 -27.76 2.58 -9.87
C ALA A 304 -26.62 2.11 -10.79
N VAL A 305 -26.87 1.22 -11.76
CA VAL A 305 -25.81 0.72 -12.65
C VAL A 305 -25.39 1.69 -13.75
N SER A 306 -26.15 2.76 -13.99
CA SER A 306 -25.78 3.81 -14.95
C SER A 306 -24.57 4.65 -14.50
N HIS A 307 -24.33 4.72 -13.18
CA HIS A 307 -23.24 5.50 -12.62
C HIS A 307 -21.87 4.94 -13.00
N LYS A 308 -20.96 5.81 -13.42
CA LYS A 308 -19.54 5.44 -13.62
C LYS A 308 -18.84 5.45 -12.26
N CYS A 309 -18.31 4.29 -11.88
CA CYS A 309 -17.68 4.07 -10.59
C CYS A 309 -16.21 3.67 -10.81
N LEU A 310 -15.29 4.43 -10.23
CA LEU A 310 -13.86 4.14 -10.28
C LEU A 310 -13.44 3.38 -9.03
N ILE A 311 -12.86 2.19 -9.22
CA ILE A 311 -12.35 1.34 -8.14
C ILE A 311 -10.95 0.84 -8.48
N GLY A 312 -10.23 0.37 -7.46
CA GLY A 312 -8.91 -0.23 -7.64
C GLY A 312 -8.98 -1.45 -8.58
N GLN A 313 -7.98 -1.57 -9.44
CA GLN A 313 -7.87 -2.71 -10.36
C GLN A 313 -7.94 -4.06 -9.61
N PRO A 314 -8.45 -5.12 -10.24
CA PRO A 314 -8.44 -6.45 -9.65
C PRO A 314 -7.03 -6.89 -9.28
N VAL A 315 -6.89 -7.58 -8.15
CA VAL A 315 -5.63 -8.19 -7.71
C VAL A 315 -5.89 -9.65 -7.41
N GLU A 316 -4.98 -10.50 -7.88
CA GLU A 316 -4.97 -11.91 -7.55
C GLU A 316 -4.43 -12.14 -6.14
N ILE A 317 -5.14 -12.94 -5.35
CA ILE A 317 -4.76 -13.32 -4.00
C ILE A 317 -4.27 -14.77 -3.94
N SER A 318 -4.79 -15.62 -4.81
CA SER A 318 -4.59 -17.07 -4.81
C SER A 318 -4.88 -17.60 -6.21
N GLU A 319 -4.03 -18.48 -6.71
CA GLU A 319 -4.23 -19.19 -7.99
C GLU A 319 -5.09 -20.45 -7.78
N ALA A 320 -4.99 -21.10 -6.61
CA ALA A 320 -5.66 -22.37 -6.32
C ALA A 320 -6.17 -22.42 -4.86
N PRO A 321 -7.46 -22.11 -4.59
CA PRO A 321 -8.49 -21.73 -5.57
C PRO A 321 -8.26 -20.32 -6.13
N GLU A 322 -8.65 -20.06 -7.38
CA GLU A 322 -8.56 -18.71 -7.96
C GLU A 322 -9.41 -17.72 -7.15
N ILE A 323 -8.75 -16.75 -6.51
CA ILE A 323 -9.40 -15.70 -5.73
C ILE A 323 -8.87 -14.36 -6.21
N GLY A 324 -9.74 -13.57 -6.84
CA GLY A 324 -9.49 -12.17 -7.12
C GLY A 324 -10.17 -11.26 -6.10
N VAL A 325 -9.63 -10.07 -5.91
CA VAL A 325 -10.25 -9.02 -5.08
C VAL A 325 -10.36 -7.69 -5.79
N LEU A 326 -11.44 -6.98 -5.47
CA LEU A 326 -11.64 -5.56 -5.75
C LEU A 326 -11.33 -4.73 -4.50
N ARG A 327 -11.09 -3.43 -4.70
CA ARG A 327 -10.60 -2.55 -3.65
C ARG A 327 -11.23 -1.17 -3.70
N ILE A 328 -11.68 -0.70 -2.55
CA ILE A 328 -11.96 0.70 -2.27
C ILE A 328 -10.79 1.25 -1.45
N ALA A 329 -10.31 2.44 -1.80
CA ALA A 329 -9.15 3.04 -1.15
C ALA A 329 -9.39 4.50 -0.81
N LEU A 330 -8.91 4.90 0.36
CA LEU A 330 -8.86 6.28 0.81
C LEU A 330 -7.49 6.87 0.46
N SER A 331 -7.49 8.06 -0.15
CA SER A 331 -6.27 8.78 -0.53
C SER A 331 -5.99 9.99 0.37
N ALA A 332 -4.76 10.49 0.33
CA ALA A 332 -4.35 11.68 1.06
C ALA A 332 -5.18 12.92 0.69
N PRO A 333 -5.46 13.22 -0.60
CA PRO A 333 -6.34 14.34 -0.96
C PRO A 333 -7.75 14.25 -0.37
N MET A 334 -8.36 13.05 -0.33
CA MET A 334 -9.67 12.84 0.31
C MET A 334 -9.60 13.16 1.81
N VAL A 335 -8.54 12.70 2.51
CA VAL A 335 -8.32 13.05 3.92
C VAL A 335 -8.16 14.56 4.07
N CYS A 336 -7.39 15.22 3.20
CA CYS A 336 -7.20 16.68 3.23
C CYS A 336 -8.52 17.43 3.04
N GLN A 337 -9.35 16.99 2.09
CA GLN A 337 -10.67 17.55 1.86
C GLN A 337 -11.59 17.43 3.08
N MET A 338 -11.61 16.27 3.74
CA MET A 338 -12.37 16.06 4.97
C MET A 338 -11.80 16.87 6.15
N ALA A 339 -10.48 17.06 6.18
CA ALA A 339 -9.78 17.78 7.23
C ALA A 339 -9.86 19.32 7.12
N LYS A 340 -10.44 19.88 6.05
CA LYS A 340 -10.71 21.33 5.95
C LYS A 340 -11.63 21.82 7.07
N GLU A 341 -12.49 20.95 7.59
CA GLU A 341 -13.42 21.30 8.66
C GLU A 341 -12.78 21.16 10.04
N ASN A 342 -12.98 22.15 10.90
CA ASN A 342 -12.47 22.13 12.27
C ASN A 342 -13.49 21.57 13.28
N ARG A 343 -14.79 21.72 13.01
CA ARG A 343 -15.82 21.14 13.88
C ARG A 343 -16.02 19.66 13.57
N ILE A 344 -16.07 18.84 14.61
CA ILE A 344 -16.31 17.39 14.49
C ILE A 344 -17.62 17.09 13.73
N ALA A 345 -18.68 17.88 13.94
CA ALA A 345 -19.96 17.69 13.24
C ALA A 345 -19.84 17.92 11.73
N GLU A 346 -19.15 18.98 11.30
CA GLU A 346 -18.89 19.29 9.89
C GLU A 346 -18.01 18.22 9.24
N MET A 347 -16.94 17.81 9.94
CA MET A 347 -16.07 16.72 9.49
C MET A 347 -16.84 15.40 9.32
N LYS A 348 -17.73 15.04 10.26
CA LYS A 348 -18.61 13.88 10.14
C LYS A 348 -19.52 13.97 8.91
N ARG A 349 -20.02 15.16 8.56
CA ARG A 349 -20.82 15.38 7.34
C ARG A 349 -19.98 15.19 6.08
N ARG A 350 -18.73 15.68 6.04
CA ARG A 350 -17.83 15.42 4.90
C ARG A 350 -17.51 13.94 4.73
N ILE A 351 -17.16 13.25 5.82
CA ILE A 351 -16.96 11.79 5.80
C ILE A 351 -18.22 11.08 5.27
N ALA A 352 -19.42 11.53 5.64
CA ALA A 352 -20.66 10.95 5.14
C ALA A 352 -20.83 11.12 3.62
N ARG A 353 -20.44 12.26 3.04
CA ARG A 353 -20.48 12.48 1.59
C ARG A 353 -19.52 11.57 0.84
N GLU A 354 -18.28 11.42 1.31
CA GLU A 354 -17.32 10.49 0.69
C GLU A 354 -17.86 9.04 0.72
N LEU A 355 -18.58 8.67 1.79
CA LEU A 355 -19.21 7.36 1.91
C LEU A 355 -20.43 7.16 0.99
N GLU A 356 -21.03 8.22 0.47
CA GLU A 356 -22.09 8.09 -0.54
C GLU A 356 -21.50 7.58 -1.86
N ASP A 357 -20.29 8.00 -2.22
CA ASP A 357 -19.59 7.47 -3.40
C ASP A 357 -19.18 6.00 -3.19
N ASP A 358 -18.67 5.67 -1.99
CA ASP A 358 -18.38 4.28 -1.61
C ASP A 358 -19.66 3.41 -1.67
N ARG A 359 -20.82 3.96 -1.27
CA ARG A 359 -22.11 3.26 -1.36
C ARG A 359 -22.54 3.05 -2.81
N ARG A 360 -22.44 4.08 -3.68
CA ARG A 360 -22.76 3.93 -5.12
C ARG A 360 -21.93 2.83 -5.78
N ILE A 361 -20.64 2.74 -5.44
CA ILE A 361 -19.74 1.67 -5.88
C ILE A 361 -20.30 0.30 -5.47
N LEU A 362 -20.68 0.15 -4.20
CA LEU A 362 -21.15 -1.11 -3.64
C LEU A 362 -22.54 -1.50 -4.15
N ASP A 363 -23.45 -0.54 -4.33
CA ASP A 363 -24.77 -0.76 -4.91
C ASP A 363 -24.65 -1.28 -6.34
N LYS A 364 -23.79 -0.66 -7.17
CA LYS A 364 -23.53 -1.13 -8.52
C LYS A 364 -22.90 -2.52 -8.53
N LEU A 365 -21.93 -2.80 -7.66
CA LEU A 365 -21.31 -4.12 -7.54
C LEU A 365 -22.31 -5.19 -7.09
N SER A 366 -23.20 -4.87 -6.16
CA SER A 366 -24.27 -5.76 -5.71
C SER A 366 -25.17 -6.15 -6.88
N LEU A 367 -25.56 -5.19 -7.71
CA LEU A 367 -26.37 -5.45 -8.91
C LEU A 367 -25.62 -6.22 -9.98
N ILE A 368 -24.32 -5.94 -10.20
CA ILE A 368 -23.48 -6.76 -11.07
C ILE A 368 -23.41 -8.19 -10.52
N GLY A 369 -23.27 -8.38 -9.21
CA GLY A 369 -23.29 -9.70 -8.58
C GLY A 369 -24.62 -10.42 -8.78
N LYS A 370 -25.74 -9.70 -8.61
CA LYS A 370 -27.10 -10.21 -8.82
C LYS A 370 -27.34 -10.66 -10.26
N TYR A 371 -26.90 -9.86 -11.24
CA TYR A 371 -27.16 -10.09 -12.67
C TYR A 371 -25.96 -10.64 -13.45
N TYR A 372 -24.91 -11.09 -12.77
CA TYR A 372 -23.61 -11.40 -13.37
C TYR A 372 -23.71 -12.30 -14.61
N TYR A 373 -24.38 -13.45 -14.49
CA TYR A 373 -24.50 -14.42 -15.59
C TYR A 373 -25.39 -13.94 -16.75
N PHE A 374 -26.30 -12.99 -16.49
CA PHE A 374 -27.07 -12.34 -17.54
C PHE A 374 -26.18 -11.31 -18.27
N LEU A 375 -25.46 -10.49 -17.51
CA LEU A 375 -24.55 -9.48 -18.03
C LEU A 375 -23.44 -10.11 -18.88
N THR A 376 -22.81 -11.22 -18.45
CA THR A 376 -21.76 -11.89 -19.23
C THR A 376 -22.24 -12.44 -20.59
N LYS A 377 -23.55 -12.56 -20.82
CA LYS A 377 -24.13 -13.01 -22.08
C LYS A 377 -24.58 -11.86 -22.99
N ASN A 378 -24.75 -10.65 -22.44
CA ASN A 378 -25.40 -9.51 -23.08
C ASN A 378 -24.53 -8.24 -23.12
N LEU A 379 -23.27 -8.33 -22.67
CA LEU A 379 -22.20 -7.32 -22.75
C LEU A 379 -20.96 -7.98 -23.31
#